data_AF-F4CLC1-F1
#
_entry.id   AF-F4CLC1-F1
#
_cell.length_a   1.000
_cell.length_b   1.000
_cell.length_c   1.000
_cell.angle_alpha   90.00
_cell.angle_beta   90.00
_cell.angle_gamma   90.00
#
_symmetry.space_group_name_H-M   'P 1'
#
loop_
_entity.id
_entity.type
_entity.pdbx_description
1 polymer ?
#
loop_
_entity_poly.entity_id
_entity_poly.type
_entity_poly.pdbx_seq_one_letter_code
_entity_poly.pdbx_strand_id
1 'polypeptide(L)'
;MGDNRGVQQRLGRAVSSDGTAVAYATVGAGPPVVYVMGWLTHLELAWEHPAERAFYEALAQGCRLVRYDRAGCGLTAAVDRPASLEFELEQLAAVTATLDGPFDLIGTSMGAPVAVAWAATHPGTVRRLVLYGGWLRGHDLSPPAVRDHVLGLVESHWGLGSDVLTDIFAPDADPVTRAGTARYQRACSTAATARALLALSYDLDVTDLAGRVRTPTLVVHRTGDRAAPVAQAEALAAAVDGARLVLLPGRSHLPYVGDRHELVAVVRRFLGLPVARRGADGLTRRQREVAELVSRGCTNREIAAHLGIDERSAEGHVERIRLRLGFRSRAQIAAWYGARRDLD
;
A
#
# COMPACT_ATOMS: atom_id res chain seq x y z
N MET A 1 26.99 -20.93 5.10
CA MET A 1 26.85 -19.51 5.49
C MET A 1 26.26 -18.76 4.31
N GLY A 2 24.93 -18.64 4.26
CA GLY A 2 24.26 -17.85 3.22
C GLY A 2 24.39 -16.37 3.55
N ASP A 3 24.82 -15.58 2.59
CA ASP A 3 24.97 -14.12 2.66
C ASP A 3 23.62 -13.49 3.06
N ASN A 4 23.43 -13.19 4.34
CA ASN A 4 22.23 -12.52 4.87
C ASN A 4 22.33 -11.00 4.68
N ARG A 5 22.82 -10.56 3.51
CA ARG A 5 22.66 -9.18 3.07
C ARG A 5 21.20 -9.02 2.67
N GLY A 6 20.40 -8.49 3.60
CA GLY A 6 18.98 -8.21 3.39
C GLY A 6 18.75 -7.46 2.08
N VAL A 7 17.59 -7.68 1.45
CA VAL A 7 17.19 -7.05 0.19
C VAL A 7 17.46 -5.54 0.29
N GLN A 8 18.18 -4.98 -0.69
CA GLN A 8 18.52 -3.56 -0.76
C GLN A 8 17.70 -2.88 -1.86
N GLN A 9 17.32 -1.62 -1.63
CA GLN A 9 16.80 -0.77 -2.70
C GLN A 9 17.95 -0.16 -3.50
N ARG A 10 17.77 0.01 -4.81
CA ARG A 10 18.69 0.72 -5.70
C ARG A 10 18.02 1.95 -6.26
N LEU A 11 18.59 3.13 -6.01
CA LEU A 11 18.08 4.41 -6.47
C LEU A 11 18.57 4.72 -7.90
N GLY A 12 17.75 5.44 -8.65
CA GLY A 12 18.05 5.93 -9.99
C GLY A 12 17.26 7.21 -10.30
N ARG A 13 17.51 7.79 -11.47
CA ARG A 13 16.77 8.95 -11.99
C ARG A 13 16.36 8.70 -13.43
N ALA A 14 15.16 9.14 -13.78
CA ALA A 14 14.64 9.20 -15.13
C ALA A 14 14.22 10.65 -15.44
N VAL A 15 14.29 11.05 -16.70
CA VAL A 15 13.92 12.42 -17.11
C VAL A 15 12.60 12.36 -17.86
N SER A 16 11.59 13.11 -17.41
CA SER A 16 10.31 13.27 -18.10
C SER A 16 10.44 14.18 -19.32
N SER A 17 9.40 14.20 -20.14
CA SER A 17 9.29 15.06 -21.33
C SER A 17 9.50 16.55 -21.03
N ASP A 18 9.13 17.01 -19.85
CA ASP A 18 9.31 18.40 -19.41
C ASP A 18 10.65 18.67 -18.70
N GLY A 19 11.56 17.70 -18.69
CA GLY A 19 12.89 17.82 -18.10
C GLY A 19 12.95 17.54 -16.60
N THR A 20 11.84 17.17 -15.95
CA THR A 20 11.84 16.80 -14.53
C THR A 20 12.67 15.54 -14.30
N ALA A 21 13.66 15.61 -13.41
CA ALA A 21 14.46 14.46 -12.99
C ALA A 21 13.73 13.65 -11.91
N VAL A 22 12.90 12.70 -12.33
CA VAL A 22 12.11 11.82 -11.47
C VAL A 22 13.01 10.77 -10.80
N ALA A 23 13.11 10.82 -9.48
CA ALA A 23 13.80 9.80 -8.70
C ALA A 23 12.97 8.52 -8.61
N TYR A 24 13.61 7.38 -8.83
CA TYR A 24 12.97 6.07 -8.69
C TYR A 24 13.86 5.10 -7.90
N ALA A 25 13.24 4.08 -7.31
CA ALA A 25 13.92 2.99 -6.64
C ALA A 25 13.48 1.63 -7.18
N THR A 26 14.41 0.69 -7.24
CA THR A 26 14.13 -0.70 -7.58
C THR A 26 14.47 -1.64 -6.43
N VAL A 27 13.65 -2.68 -6.26
CA VAL A 27 13.80 -3.71 -5.23
C VAL A 27 13.58 -5.07 -5.88
N GLY A 28 14.43 -6.05 -5.56
CA GLY A 28 14.32 -7.40 -6.10
C GLY A 28 14.84 -7.53 -7.53
N ALA A 29 14.45 -8.63 -8.18
CA ALA A 29 14.86 -9.02 -9.53
C ALA A 29 13.79 -9.90 -10.18
N GLY A 30 13.69 -9.86 -11.51
CA GLY A 30 12.69 -10.58 -12.29
C GLY A 30 11.80 -9.64 -13.10
N PRO A 31 10.62 -10.10 -13.55
CA PRO A 31 9.69 -9.30 -14.34
C PRO A 31 9.34 -7.97 -13.64
N PRO A 32 9.22 -6.85 -14.37
CA PRO A 32 8.97 -5.55 -13.77
C PRO A 32 7.53 -5.43 -13.25
N VAL A 33 7.42 -4.88 -12.04
CA VAL A 33 6.17 -4.44 -11.41
C VAL A 33 6.35 -2.97 -11.04
N VAL A 34 5.60 -2.08 -11.66
CA VAL A 34 5.61 -0.65 -11.34
C VAL A 34 4.55 -0.38 -10.28
N TYR A 35 4.93 0.31 -9.21
CA TYR A 35 4.08 0.64 -8.09
C TYR A 35 3.90 2.16 -8.00
N VAL A 36 2.75 2.63 -8.46
CA VAL A 36 2.31 4.03 -8.36
C VAL A 36 1.78 4.23 -6.93
N MET A 37 2.62 4.88 -6.12
CA MET A 37 2.39 5.09 -4.69
C MET A 37 1.18 6.03 -4.43
N GLY A 38 0.72 6.10 -3.18
CA GLY A 38 -0.29 7.08 -2.75
C GLY A 38 0.23 8.52 -2.80
N TRP A 39 -0.59 9.50 -2.40
CA TRP A 39 -0.38 10.92 -2.69
C TRP A 39 0.99 11.52 -2.33
N LEU A 40 1.52 11.25 -1.13
CA LEU A 40 2.87 11.66 -0.71
C LEU A 40 3.86 10.49 -0.79
N THR A 41 5.05 10.75 -1.31
CA THR A 41 6.08 9.73 -1.56
C THR A 41 7.43 10.14 -1.03
N HIS A 42 8.19 9.20 -0.50
CA HIS A 42 9.61 9.41 -0.22
C HIS A 42 10.36 8.08 -0.25
N LEU A 43 11.24 7.87 -1.23
CA LEU A 43 11.87 6.55 -1.45
C LEU A 43 12.74 6.08 -0.28
N GLU A 44 13.55 6.97 0.30
CA GLU A 44 14.42 6.64 1.45
C GLU A 44 13.64 6.47 2.75
N LEU A 45 12.82 7.45 3.15
CA LEU A 45 12.05 7.37 4.39
C LEU A 45 11.06 6.19 4.40
N ALA A 46 10.43 5.88 3.26
CA ALA A 46 9.58 4.69 3.14
C ALA A 46 10.36 3.37 3.32
N TRP A 47 11.65 3.37 2.98
CA TRP A 47 12.55 2.22 3.18
C TRP A 47 13.07 2.12 4.61
N GLU A 48 13.20 3.25 5.31
CA GLU A 48 13.52 3.27 6.74
C GLU A 48 12.31 2.87 7.60
N HIS A 49 11.09 3.11 7.12
CA HIS A 49 9.86 2.75 7.83
C HIS A 49 9.62 1.23 7.83
N PRO A 50 9.73 0.52 8.98
CA PRO A 50 9.80 -0.94 8.99
C PRO A 50 8.57 -1.65 8.39
N ALA A 51 7.37 -1.15 8.66
CA ALA A 51 6.15 -1.77 8.15
C ALA A 51 6.00 -1.61 6.63
N GLU A 52 6.45 -0.47 6.10
CA GLU A 52 6.34 -0.13 4.69
C GLU A 52 7.45 -0.83 3.89
N ARG A 53 8.69 -0.83 4.40
CA ARG A 53 9.78 -1.67 3.90
C ARG A 53 9.37 -3.14 3.81
N ALA A 54 8.83 -3.72 4.88
CA ALA A 54 8.41 -5.12 4.89
C ALA A 54 7.31 -5.41 3.85
N PHE A 55 6.43 -4.44 3.58
CA PHE A 55 5.43 -4.54 2.52
C PHE A 55 6.09 -4.56 1.13
N TYR A 56 7.04 -3.67 0.86
CA TYR A 56 7.77 -3.64 -0.41
C TYR A 56 8.65 -4.86 -0.61
N GLU A 57 9.37 -5.32 0.40
CA GLU A 57 10.15 -6.56 0.35
C GLU A 57 9.24 -7.76 0.02
N ALA A 58 8.06 -7.84 0.62
CA ALA A 58 7.11 -8.92 0.36
C ALA A 58 6.51 -8.84 -1.07
N LEU A 59 6.26 -7.65 -1.60
CA LEU A 59 5.85 -7.47 -3.00
C LEU A 59 6.98 -7.81 -3.98
N ALA A 60 8.22 -7.44 -3.68
CA ALA A 60 9.39 -7.62 -4.55
C ALA A 60 9.91 -9.07 -4.63
N GLN A 61 9.39 -10.01 -3.83
CA GLN A 61 9.79 -11.41 -3.94
C GLN A 61 9.44 -11.95 -5.34
N GLY A 62 10.44 -12.43 -6.09
CA GLY A 62 10.23 -13.01 -7.42
C GLY A 62 9.86 -12.01 -8.52
N CYS A 63 10.01 -10.70 -8.30
CA CYS A 63 9.85 -9.67 -9.32
C CYS A 63 10.79 -8.48 -9.06
N ARG A 64 10.89 -7.56 -10.02
CA ARG A 64 11.56 -6.27 -9.84
C ARG A 64 10.50 -5.20 -9.57
N LEU A 65 10.34 -4.82 -8.30
CA LEU A 65 9.43 -3.75 -7.90
C LEU A 65 10.08 -2.38 -8.17
N VAL A 66 9.38 -1.51 -8.89
CA VAL A 66 9.82 -0.16 -9.26
C VAL A 66 8.88 0.85 -8.61
N ARG A 67 9.42 1.79 -7.85
CA ARG A 67 8.70 2.87 -7.16
C ARG A 67 9.33 4.20 -7.54
N TYR A 68 8.61 5.30 -7.43
CA TYR A 68 9.16 6.62 -7.72
C TYR A 68 8.56 7.69 -6.83
N ASP A 69 9.31 8.78 -6.68
CA ASP A 69 8.86 9.96 -5.96
C ASP A 69 8.21 10.96 -6.93
N ARG A 70 7.03 11.46 -6.56
CA ARG A 70 6.34 12.53 -7.30
C ARG A 70 7.12 13.84 -7.23
N ALA A 71 6.94 14.70 -8.22
CA ALA A 71 7.45 16.06 -8.20
C ALA A 71 7.06 16.79 -6.91
N GLY A 72 8.07 17.39 -6.27
CA GLY A 72 7.94 18.05 -4.97
C GLY A 72 7.87 17.10 -3.78
N CYS A 73 8.03 15.79 -3.98
CA CYS A 73 8.06 14.79 -2.92
C CYS A 73 9.42 14.08 -2.86
N GLY A 74 9.89 13.79 -1.65
CA GLY A 74 11.08 12.99 -1.39
C GLY A 74 12.30 13.45 -2.20
N LEU A 75 12.78 12.58 -3.08
CA LEU A 75 13.99 12.80 -3.87
C LEU A 75 13.75 13.47 -5.24
N THR A 76 12.50 13.72 -5.62
CA THR A 76 12.14 14.45 -6.84
C THR A 76 11.81 15.89 -6.50
N ALA A 77 12.58 16.83 -7.06
CA ALA A 77 12.40 18.26 -6.80
C ALA A 77 11.00 18.76 -7.20
N ALA A 78 10.55 19.83 -6.54
CA ALA A 78 9.36 20.55 -6.98
C ALA A 78 9.62 21.25 -8.32
N VAL A 79 8.57 21.38 -9.13
CA VAL A 79 8.60 22.10 -10.40
C VAL A 79 7.55 23.20 -10.39
N ASP A 80 7.79 24.25 -11.18
CA ASP A 80 6.83 25.35 -11.37
C ASP A 80 5.78 24.95 -12.41
N ARG A 81 5.01 23.90 -12.09
CA ARG A 81 3.94 23.36 -12.92
C ARG A 81 2.80 22.88 -12.02
N PRO A 82 1.54 23.18 -12.34
CA PRO A 82 0.40 22.66 -11.59
C PRO A 82 0.36 21.13 -11.59
N ALA A 83 -0.04 20.55 -10.45
CA ALA A 83 -0.32 19.12 -10.37
C ALA A 83 -1.53 18.79 -11.27
N SER A 84 -1.38 17.80 -12.16
CA SER A 84 -2.45 17.33 -13.05
C SER A 84 -2.29 15.85 -13.35
N LEU A 85 -3.35 15.20 -13.85
CA LEU A 85 -3.26 13.82 -14.31
C LEU A 85 -2.24 13.65 -15.44
N GLU A 86 -2.20 14.61 -16.37
CA GLU A 86 -1.21 14.63 -17.46
C GLU A 86 0.21 14.63 -16.90
N PHE A 87 0.49 15.49 -15.91
CA PHE A 87 1.82 15.56 -15.32
C PHE A 87 2.18 14.30 -14.51
N GLU A 88 1.20 13.67 -13.85
CA GLU A 88 1.41 12.36 -13.22
C GLU A 88 1.75 11.26 -14.24
N LEU A 89 1.10 11.29 -15.42
CA LEU A 89 1.38 10.34 -16.51
C LEU A 89 2.75 10.58 -17.15
N GLU A 90 3.19 11.82 -17.29
CA GLU A 90 4.54 12.15 -17.79
C GLU A 90 5.65 11.63 -16.86
N GLN A 91 5.47 11.77 -15.54
CA GLN A 91 6.41 11.21 -14.57
C GLN A 91 6.42 9.68 -14.62
N LEU A 92 5.26 9.05 -14.73
CA LEU A 92 5.15 7.60 -14.91
C LEU A 92 5.78 7.14 -16.25
N ALA A 93 5.64 7.92 -17.32
CA ALA A 93 6.28 7.67 -18.60
C ALA A 93 7.81 7.68 -18.49
N ALA A 94 8.37 8.66 -17.78
CA ALA A 94 9.81 8.73 -17.53
C ALA A 94 10.33 7.45 -16.86
N VAL A 95 9.65 7.01 -15.80
CA VAL A 95 10.05 5.83 -15.03
C VAL A 95 9.87 4.54 -15.84
N THR A 96 8.75 4.39 -16.54
CA THR A 96 8.46 3.19 -17.33
C THR A 96 9.33 3.07 -18.58
N ALA A 97 9.84 4.18 -19.12
CA ALA A 97 10.83 4.18 -20.20
C ALA A 97 12.17 3.53 -19.81
N THR A 98 12.44 3.35 -18.51
CA THR A 98 13.62 2.59 -18.02
C THR A 98 13.44 1.07 -18.08
N LEU A 99 12.27 0.59 -18.51
CA LEU A 99 11.91 -0.82 -18.53
C LEU A 99 11.93 -1.39 -19.94
N ASP A 100 12.40 -2.63 -20.06
CA ASP A 100 12.36 -3.38 -21.31
C ASP A 100 11.00 -4.12 -21.43
N GLY A 101 10.08 -3.51 -22.18
CA GLY A 101 8.80 -4.13 -22.54
C GLY A 101 7.69 -4.07 -21.47
N PRO A 102 6.63 -4.88 -21.61
CA PRO A 102 5.44 -4.80 -20.77
C PRO A 102 5.67 -5.15 -19.30
N PHE A 103 4.97 -4.46 -18.39
CA PHE A 103 5.11 -4.60 -16.93
C PHE A 103 3.76 -4.88 -16.25
N ASP A 104 3.78 -5.37 -15.02
CA ASP A 104 2.56 -5.35 -14.18
C ASP A 104 2.49 -3.99 -13.46
N LEU A 105 1.29 -3.44 -13.28
CA LEU A 105 1.09 -2.11 -12.69
C LEU A 105 0.23 -2.21 -11.43
N ILE A 106 0.69 -1.59 -10.35
CA ILE A 106 -0.04 -1.47 -9.09
C ILE A 106 -0.25 0.02 -8.82
N GLY A 107 -1.50 0.45 -8.69
CA GLY A 107 -1.86 1.79 -8.23
C GLY A 107 -2.48 1.72 -6.84
N THR A 108 -2.01 2.54 -5.91
CA THR A 108 -2.55 2.63 -4.55
C THR A 108 -3.04 4.02 -4.23
N SER A 109 -4.23 4.14 -3.64
CA SER A 109 -4.82 5.42 -3.26
C SER A 109 -4.89 6.35 -4.48
N MET A 110 -4.37 7.59 -4.40
CA MET A 110 -4.22 8.51 -5.52
C MET A 110 -3.50 7.89 -6.73
N GLY A 111 -2.61 6.92 -6.52
CA GLY A 111 -1.95 6.20 -7.61
C GLY A 111 -2.87 5.27 -8.40
N ALA A 112 -4.04 4.89 -7.87
CA ALA A 112 -5.01 4.04 -8.56
C ALA A 112 -5.65 4.73 -9.78
N PRO A 113 -6.24 5.94 -9.69
CA PRO A 113 -6.73 6.64 -10.88
C PRO A 113 -5.61 6.93 -11.89
N VAL A 114 -4.39 7.27 -11.45
CA VAL A 114 -3.23 7.43 -12.35
C VAL A 114 -2.93 6.12 -13.10
N ALA A 115 -2.96 4.97 -12.41
CA ALA A 115 -2.73 3.66 -13.03
C ALA A 115 -3.85 3.25 -14.00
N VAL A 116 -5.11 3.59 -13.71
CA VAL A 116 -6.24 3.42 -14.62
C VAL A 116 -6.03 4.24 -15.88
N ALA A 117 -5.70 5.51 -15.73
CA ALA A 117 -5.46 6.41 -16.85
C ALA A 117 -4.30 5.92 -17.73
N TRP A 118 -3.22 5.44 -17.12
CA TRP A 118 -2.10 4.83 -17.84
C TRP A 118 -2.55 3.62 -18.64
N ALA A 119 -3.21 2.64 -18.01
CA ALA A 119 -3.65 1.42 -18.66
C ALA A 119 -4.65 1.68 -19.81
N ALA A 120 -5.48 2.73 -19.70
CA ALA A 120 -6.45 3.12 -20.72
C ALA A 120 -5.81 3.84 -21.93
N THR A 121 -4.71 4.56 -21.71
CA THR A 121 -4.06 5.41 -22.73
C THR A 121 -2.83 4.76 -23.35
N HIS A 122 -2.24 3.76 -22.70
CA HIS A 122 -1.06 3.03 -23.15
C HIS A 122 -1.34 1.52 -23.27
N PRO A 123 -2.32 1.10 -24.11
CA PRO A 123 -2.68 -0.31 -24.24
C PRO A 123 -1.48 -1.16 -24.68
N GLY A 124 -1.36 -2.37 -24.13
CA GLY A 124 -0.25 -3.29 -24.41
C GLY A 124 1.00 -3.10 -23.56
N THR A 125 1.14 -1.99 -22.82
CA THR A 125 2.27 -1.77 -21.89
C THR A 125 2.06 -2.48 -20.54
N VAL A 126 0.81 -2.70 -20.14
CA VAL A 126 0.46 -3.30 -18.84
C VAL A 126 -0.04 -4.74 -19.02
N ARG A 127 0.63 -5.69 -18.37
CA ARG A 127 0.27 -7.13 -18.37
C ARG A 127 -0.92 -7.42 -17.44
N ARG A 128 -0.88 -6.86 -16.23
CA ARG A 128 -1.94 -6.96 -15.20
C ARG A 128 -2.00 -5.66 -14.40
N LEU A 129 -3.20 -5.24 -14.04
CA LEU A 129 -3.46 -4.03 -13.28
C LEU A 129 -4.01 -4.37 -11.89
N VAL A 130 -3.43 -3.81 -10.84
CA VAL A 130 -3.91 -3.93 -9.46
C VAL A 130 -4.20 -2.55 -8.92
N LEU A 131 -5.40 -2.35 -8.39
CA LEU A 131 -5.87 -1.08 -7.83
C LEU A 131 -6.22 -1.32 -6.37
N TYR A 132 -5.54 -0.65 -5.44
CA TYR A 132 -5.81 -0.77 -4.02
C TYR A 132 -6.20 0.57 -3.40
N GLY A 133 -7.28 0.61 -2.63
CA GLY A 133 -7.70 1.85 -1.96
C GLY A 133 -8.08 2.95 -2.96
N GLY A 134 -8.40 2.59 -4.21
CA GLY A 134 -8.61 3.53 -5.30
C GLY A 134 -10.06 4.02 -5.40
N TRP A 135 -10.27 4.97 -6.31
CA TRP A 135 -11.59 5.53 -6.61
C TRP A 135 -11.75 5.81 -8.10
N LEU A 136 -13.00 5.92 -8.53
CA LEU A 136 -13.34 6.35 -9.89
C LEU A 136 -13.38 7.88 -9.98
N ARG A 137 -13.96 8.55 -8.98
CA ARG A 137 -14.16 10.00 -8.93
C ARG A 137 -13.73 10.57 -7.58
N GLY A 138 -12.72 11.43 -7.58
CA GLY A 138 -12.15 12.00 -6.36
C GLY A 138 -13.13 12.88 -5.59
N HIS A 139 -14.08 13.53 -6.30
CA HIS A 139 -15.07 14.39 -5.68
C HIS A 139 -16.08 13.63 -4.80
N ASP A 140 -16.17 12.31 -4.93
CA ASP A 140 -17.05 11.48 -4.11
C ASP A 140 -16.39 10.98 -2.82
N LEU A 141 -15.08 11.23 -2.63
CA LEU A 141 -14.37 10.79 -1.44
C LEU A 141 -14.86 11.48 -0.17
N SER A 142 -15.32 12.71 -0.29
CA SER A 142 -15.79 13.54 0.83
C SER A 142 -16.66 14.69 0.32
N PRO A 143 -17.64 15.18 1.10
CA PRO A 143 -18.46 16.34 0.72
C PRO A 143 -17.61 17.60 0.46
N PRO A 144 -18.03 18.52 -0.44
CA PRO A 144 -17.27 19.72 -0.80
C PRO A 144 -16.78 20.52 0.40
N ALA A 145 -17.66 20.79 1.37
CA ALA A 145 -17.30 21.51 2.58
C ALA A 145 -16.17 20.81 3.35
N VAL A 146 -16.21 19.48 3.49
CA VAL A 146 -15.13 18.74 4.19
C VAL A 146 -13.81 18.86 3.44
N ARG A 147 -13.84 18.76 2.10
CA ARG A 147 -12.64 18.91 1.27
C ARG A 147 -12.01 20.29 1.45
N ASP A 148 -12.80 21.35 1.36
CA ASP A 148 -12.33 22.72 1.50
C ASP A 148 -11.69 22.98 2.87
N HIS A 149 -12.29 22.46 3.95
CA HIS A 149 -11.73 22.58 5.30
C HIS A 149 -10.41 21.82 5.46
N VAL A 150 -10.33 20.58 4.96
CA VAL A 150 -9.10 19.79 5.03
C VAL A 150 -7.99 20.45 4.20
N LEU A 151 -8.31 20.91 3.00
CA LEU A 151 -7.40 21.64 2.12
C LEU A 151 -6.89 22.93 2.80
N GLY A 152 -7.78 23.73 3.36
CA GLY A 152 -7.42 24.94 4.08
C GLY A 152 -6.57 24.66 5.33
N LEU A 153 -6.83 23.54 6.04
CA LEU A 153 -6.02 23.14 7.19
C LEU A 153 -4.61 22.70 6.78
N VAL A 154 -4.46 21.96 5.67
CA VAL A 154 -3.16 21.58 5.12
C VAL A 154 -2.35 22.81 4.73
N GLU A 155 -2.99 23.78 4.08
CA GLU A 155 -2.36 25.03 3.63
C GLU A 155 -1.95 25.93 4.80
N SER A 156 -2.86 26.17 5.74
CA SER A 156 -2.64 27.10 6.86
C SER A 156 -1.81 26.51 7.99
N HIS A 157 -1.89 25.19 8.22
CA HIS A 157 -1.23 24.54 9.34
C HIS A 157 -0.89 23.07 9.05
N TRP A 158 0.15 22.84 8.26
CA TRP A 158 0.52 21.49 7.82
C TRP A 158 0.76 20.47 8.95
N GLY A 159 1.21 20.93 10.13
CA GLY A 159 1.24 20.12 11.37
C GLY A 159 -0.09 19.43 11.67
N LEU A 160 -1.10 20.20 12.04
CA LEU A 160 -2.48 19.74 12.29
C LEU A 160 -3.10 19.04 11.07
N GLY A 161 -2.87 19.54 9.86
CA GLY A 161 -3.37 18.89 8.64
C GLY A 161 -2.86 17.45 8.49
N SER A 162 -1.56 17.24 8.69
CA SER A 162 -0.97 15.91 8.63
C SER A 162 -1.42 14.98 9.77
N ASP A 163 -1.71 15.51 10.96
CA ASP A 163 -2.24 14.73 12.08
C ASP A 163 -3.67 14.23 11.77
N VAL A 164 -4.55 15.14 11.30
CA VAL A 164 -5.92 14.80 10.89
C VAL A 164 -5.93 13.77 9.76
N LEU A 165 -5.09 13.95 8.74
CA LEU A 165 -4.99 13.00 7.64
C LEU A 165 -4.44 11.64 8.10
N THR A 166 -3.49 11.62 9.04
CA THR A 166 -3.01 10.36 9.63
C THR A 166 -4.13 9.61 10.34
N ASP A 167 -4.99 10.30 11.08
CA ASP A 167 -6.15 9.69 11.76
C ASP A 167 -7.18 9.10 10.81
N ILE A 168 -7.34 9.71 9.64
CA ILE A 168 -8.18 9.19 8.56
C ILE A 168 -7.53 7.94 7.94
N PHE A 169 -6.24 8.00 7.62
CA PHE A 169 -5.55 6.91 6.91
C PHE A 169 -5.21 5.70 7.78
N ALA A 170 -4.98 5.90 9.07
CA ALA A 170 -4.55 4.86 10.01
C ALA A 170 -5.30 5.00 11.35
N PRO A 171 -6.64 4.83 11.38
CA PRO A 171 -7.46 5.11 12.55
C PRO A 171 -7.14 4.23 13.76
N ASP A 172 -6.63 3.03 13.52
CA ASP A 172 -6.32 2.05 14.56
C ASP A 172 -4.82 2.07 14.95
N ALA A 173 -4.04 3.03 14.44
CA ALA A 173 -2.64 3.21 14.85
C ALA A 173 -2.55 3.71 16.29
N ASP A 174 -1.58 3.22 17.05
CA ASP A 174 -1.29 3.76 18.38
C ASP A 174 -0.70 5.18 18.28
N PRO A 175 -0.71 5.97 19.36
CA PRO A 175 -0.26 7.36 19.34
C PRO A 175 1.18 7.57 18.85
N VAL A 176 2.10 6.63 19.14
CA VAL A 176 3.50 6.75 18.72
C VAL A 176 3.61 6.52 17.22
N THR A 177 2.98 5.47 16.71
CA THR A 177 2.92 5.19 15.27
C THR A 177 2.29 6.34 14.52
N ARG A 178 1.18 6.88 15.02
CA ARG A 178 0.47 8.03 14.44
C ARG A 178 1.35 9.27 14.35
N ALA A 179 2.01 9.66 15.44
CA ALA A 179 2.92 10.81 15.44
C ALA A 179 4.10 10.60 14.46
N GLY A 180 4.60 9.37 14.38
CA GLY A 180 5.62 8.96 13.40
C GLY A 180 5.14 9.13 11.96
N THR A 181 3.94 8.64 11.63
CA THR A 181 3.34 8.77 10.29
C THR A 181 3.06 10.23 9.93
N ALA A 182 2.57 11.05 10.87
CA ALA A 182 2.37 12.47 10.62
C ALA A 182 3.69 13.21 10.34
N ARG A 183 4.75 12.92 11.13
CA ARG A 183 6.11 13.44 10.85
C ARG A 183 6.63 12.96 9.50
N TYR A 184 6.41 11.69 9.15
CA TYR A 184 6.79 11.12 7.85
C TYR A 184 6.11 11.88 6.70
N GLN A 185 4.80 12.14 6.77
CA GLN A 185 4.09 12.92 5.75
C GLN A 185 4.68 14.32 5.58
N ARG A 186 5.01 15.01 6.68
CA ARG A 186 5.64 16.34 6.62
C ARG A 186 7.08 16.31 6.10
N ALA A 187 7.78 15.20 6.29
CA ALA A 187 9.12 15.00 5.72
C ALA A 187 9.08 14.64 4.23
N CYS A 188 7.97 14.06 3.74
CA CYS A 188 7.81 13.78 2.32
C CYS A 188 7.74 15.06 1.49
N SER A 189 7.07 16.11 1.99
CA SER A 189 6.82 17.30 1.18
C SER A 189 6.39 18.53 1.98
N THR A 190 6.43 19.69 1.31
CA THR A 190 5.97 20.99 1.84
C THR A 190 4.45 21.07 1.92
N ALA A 191 3.95 22.04 2.70
CA ALA A 191 2.51 22.32 2.82
C ALA A 191 1.86 22.63 1.46
N ALA A 192 2.53 23.45 0.63
CA ALA A 192 2.03 23.85 -0.68
C ALA A 192 1.89 22.65 -1.64
N THR A 193 2.89 21.78 -1.68
CA THR A 193 2.85 20.57 -2.52
C THR A 193 1.85 19.55 -2.00
N ALA A 194 1.79 19.32 -0.69
CA ALA A 194 0.77 18.47 -0.09
C ALA A 194 -0.64 18.98 -0.42
N ARG A 195 -0.88 20.29 -0.27
CA ARG A 195 -2.14 20.92 -0.66
C ARG A 195 -2.49 20.71 -2.14
N ALA A 196 -1.51 20.85 -3.04
CA ALA A 196 -1.72 20.64 -4.47
C ALA A 196 -2.08 19.19 -4.80
N LEU A 197 -1.35 18.22 -4.25
CA LEU A 197 -1.58 16.79 -4.47
C LEU A 197 -2.88 16.29 -3.84
N LEU A 198 -3.29 16.85 -2.69
CA LEU A 198 -4.58 16.52 -2.08
C LEU A 198 -5.74 17.06 -2.91
N ALA A 199 -5.65 18.29 -3.44
CA ALA A 199 -6.67 18.78 -4.36
C ALA A 199 -6.73 17.94 -5.63
N LEU A 200 -5.57 17.60 -6.21
CA LEU A 200 -5.54 16.71 -7.36
C LEU A 200 -6.24 15.37 -7.03
N SER A 201 -6.04 14.80 -5.84
CA SER A 201 -6.75 13.58 -5.43
C SER A 201 -8.27 13.72 -5.48
N TYR A 202 -8.81 14.90 -5.13
CA TYR A 202 -10.24 15.20 -5.24
C TYR A 202 -10.70 15.54 -6.66
N ASP A 203 -9.83 16.10 -7.49
CA ASP A 203 -10.14 16.51 -8.86
C ASP A 203 -10.02 15.37 -9.88
N LEU A 204 -9.27 14.31 -9.54
CA LEU A 204 -9.10 13.14 -10.42
C LEU A 204 -10.44 12.43 -10.66
N ASP A 205 -10.88 12.41 -11.92
CA ASP A 205 -12.00 11.63 -12.42
C ASP A 205 -11.51 10.77 -13.59
N VAL A 206 -11.64 9.44 -13.44
CA VAL A 206 -11.23 8.47 -14.46
C VAL A 206 -12.41 7.65 -14.98
N THR A 207 -13.64 8.15 -14.83
CA THR A 207 -14.88 7.49 -15.29
C THR A 207 -14.79 7.10 -16.77
N ASP A 208 -14.42 8.05 -17.63
CA ASP A 208 -14.33 7.82 -19.08
C ASP A 208 -13.14 6.93 -19.48
N LEU A 209 -12.10 6.90 -18.63
CA LEU A 209 -10.88 6.11 -18.87
C LEU A 209 -11.05 4.66 -18.40
N ALA A 210 -11.76 4.42 -17.30
CA ALA A 210 -11.96 3.10 -16.72
C ALA A 210 -12.61 2.13 -17.71
N GLY A 211 -13.64 2.55 -18.45
CA GLY A 211 -14.31 1.73 -19.46
C GLY A 211 -13.45 1.36 -20.68
N ARG A 212 -12.31 2.04 -20.85
CA ARG A 212 -11.34 1.79 -21.92
C ARG A 212 -10.24 0.82 -21.51
N VAL A 213 -10.11 0.50 -20.22
CA VAL A 213 -9.13 -0.47 -19.74
C VAL A 213 -9.51 -1.86 -20.24
N ARG A 214 -8.58 -2.52 -20.94
CA ARG A 214 -8.71 -3.90 -21.43
C ARG A 214 -7.78 -4.89 -20.70
N THR A 215 -6.94 -4.37 -19.83
CA THR A 215 -5.97 -5.15 -19.05
C THR A 215 -6.70 -5.97 -17.97
N PRO A 216 -6.33 -7.24 -17.72
CA PRO A 216 -6.82 -7.98 -16.57
C PRO A 216 -6.61 -7.17 -15.29
N THR A 217 -7.72 -6.86 -14.61
CA THR A 217 -7.71 -5.91 -13.48
C THR A 217 -8.21 -6.55 -12.18
N LEU A 218 -7.50 -6.29 -11.09
CA LEU A 218 -7.90 -6.61 -9.74
C LEU A 218 -8.07 -5.32 -8.94
N VAL A 219 -9.26 -5.13 -8.39
CA VAL A 219 -9.55 -4.09 -7.39
C VAL A 219 -9.53 -4.73 -6.01
N VAL A 220 -8.73 -4.19 -5.10
CA VAL A 220 -8.67 -4.65 -3.70
C VAL A 220 -9.00 -3.48 -2.79
N HIS A 221 -9.90 -3.69 -1.83
CA HIS A 221 -10.29 -2.61 -0.92
C HIS A 221 -10.55 -3.12 0.48
N ARG A 222 -10.43 -2.24 1.48
CA ARG A 222 -10.82 -2.56 2.85
C ARG A 222 -12.24 -2.06 3.12
N THR A 223 -13.09 -2.91 3.68
CA THR A 223 -14.52 -2.62 3.84
C THR A 223 -14.81 -1.43 4.74
N GLY A 224 -13.93 -1.14 5.70
CA GLY A 224 -14.05 0.00 6.62
C GLY A 224 -13.08 1.14 6.34
N ASP A 225 -12.48 1.21 5.14
CA ASP A 225 -11.56 2.28 4.76
C ASP A 225 -12.21 3.66 4.98
N ARG A 226 -11.55 4.49 5.80
CA ARG A 226 -12.05 5.81 6.19
C ARG A 226 -11.67 6.93 5.22
N ALA A 227 -10.72 6.70 4.32
CA ALA A 227 -10.23 7.69 3.37
C ALA A 227 -10.95 7.59 2.03
N ALA A 228 -11.19 6.36 1.58
CA ALA A 228 -11.93 6.06 0.35
C ALA A 228 -13.09 5.12 0.66
N PRO A 229 -14.35 5.57 0.56
CA PRO A 229 -15.51 4.72 0.80
C PRO A 229 -15.50 3.46 -0.07
N VAL A 230 -15.94 2.32 0.46
CA VAL A 230 -15.95 1.04 -0.28
C VAL A 230 -16.76 1.11 -1.59
N ALA A 231 -17.79 1.95 -1.64
CA ALA A 231 -18.59 2.21 -2.84
C ALA A 231 -17.74 2.72 -4.03
N GLN A 232 -16.62 3.40 -3.77
CA GLN A 232 -15.70 3.83 -4.82
C GLN A 232 -14.93 2.65 -5.45
N ALA A 233 -14.57 1.63 -4.66
CA ALA A 233 -13.96 0.42 -5.19
C ALA A 233 -14.96 -0.43 -5.98
N GLU A 234 -16.22 -0.48 -5.53
CA GLU A 234 -17.32 -1.14 -6.25
C GLU A 234 -17.57 -0.43 -7.60
N ALA A 235 -17.66 0.89 -7.60
CA ALA A 235 -17.81 1.69 -8.82
C ALA A 235 -16.61 1.50 -9.78
N LEU A 236 -15.39 1.50 -9.25
CA LEU A 236 -14.18 1.28 -10.03
C LEU A 236 -14.14 -0.12 -10.67
N ALA A 237 -14.51 -1.16 -9.92
CA ALA A 237 -14.58 -2.52 -10.42
C ALA A 237 -15.72 -2.71 -11.44
N ALA A 238 -16.85 -2.02 -11.27
CA ALA A 238 -17.96 -2.06 -12.23
C ALA A 238 -17.62 -1.32 -13.54
N ALA A 239 -16.81 -0.27 -13.48
CA ALA A 239 -16.42 0.52 -14.64
C ALA A 239 -15.35 -0.15 -15.52
N VAL A 240 -14.52 -1.03 -14.96
CA VAL A 240 -13.49 -1.77 -15.70
C VAL A 240 -14.00 -3.15 -16.09
N ASP A 241 -14.14 -3.38 -17.40
CA ASP A 241 -14.64 -4.65 -17.92
C ASP A 241 -13.77 -5.85 -17.46
N GLY A 242 -14.42 -6.88 -16.95
CA GLY A 242 -13.76 -8.08 -16.42
C GLY A 242 -12.94 -7.88 -15.14
N ALA A 243 -13.02 -6.73 -14.46
CA ALA A 243 -12.32 -6.52 -13.21
C ALA A 243 -12.83 -7.45 -12.10
N ARG A 244 -11.90 -7.95 -11.28
CA ARG A 244 -12.22 -8.71 -10.07
C ARG A 244 -12.15 -7.80 -8.86
N LEU A 245 -13.21 -7.76 -8.05
CA LEU A 245 -13.21 -7.08 -6.76
C LEU A 245 -12.88 -8.06 -5.63
N VAL A 246 -11.96 -7.68 -4.74
CA VAL A 246 -11.67 -8.38 -3.48
C VAL A 246 -11.80 -7.40 -2.32
N LEU A 247 -12.77 -7.65 -1.45
CA LEU A 247 -12.96 -6.88 -0.23
C LEU A 247 -12.26 -7.58 0.95
N LEU A 248 -11.42 -6.84 1.66
CA LEU A 248 -10.70 -7.29 2.84
C LEU A 248 -11.27 -6.63 4.10
N PRO A 249 -11.26 -7.29 5.25
CA PRO A 249 -11.59 -6.64 6.51
C PRO A 249 -10.52 -5.61 6.88
N GLY A 250 -10.93 -4.53 7.55
CA GLY A 250 -10.04 -3.51 8.10
C GLY A 250 -10.51 -2.09 7.82
N ARG A 251 -9.88 -1.13 8.49
CA ARG A 251 -10.25 0.30 8.41
C ARG A 251 -9.14 1.22 7.93
N SER A 252 -7.89 0.76 7.97
CA SER A 252 -6.76 1.56 7.53
C SER A 252 -6.72 1.68 6.01
N HIS A 253 -6.51 2.89 5.52
CA HIS A 253 -6.26 3.14 4.11
C HIS A 253 -4.86 2.66 3.69
N LEU A 254 -3.86 2.85 4.55
CA LEU A 254 -2.46 2.50 4.27
C LEU A 254 -2.30 0.97 4.09
N PRO A 255 -1.75 0.48 2.96
CA PRO A 255 -1.70 -0.95 2.64
C PRO A 255 -0.80 -1.75 3.60
N TYR A 256 0.21 -1.10 4.16
CA TYR A 256 1.18 -1.71 5.07
C TYR A 256 0.75 -1.73 6.55
N VAL A 257 -0.34 -1.02 6.89
CA VAL A 257 -0.97 -1.03 8.23
C VAL A 257 -2.08 -2.09 8.25
N GLY A 258 -2.36 -2.71 9.40
CA GLY A 258 -3.37 -3.77 9.53
C GLY A 258 -2.90 -5.15 9.01
N ASP A 259 -3.81 -5.95 8.43
CA ASP A 259 -3.45 -7.25 7.82
C ASP A 259 -2.85 -7.07 6.42
N ARG A 260 -1.58 -6.64 6.38
CA ARG A 260 -0.80 -6.54 5.14
C ARG A 260 -0.55 -7.89 4.47
N HIS A 261 -0.55 -9.00 5.22
CA HIS A 261 -0.17 -10.31 4.68
C HIS A 261 -1.23 -10.85 3.73
N GLU A 262 -2.50 -10.64 4.07
CA GLU A 262 -3.61 -11.00 3.19
C GLU A 262 -3.64 -10.17 1.92
N LEU A 263 -3.47 -8.85 2.03
CA LEU A 263 -3.34 -7.95 0.88
C LEU A 263 -2.22 -8.41 -0.05
N VAL A 264 -1.01 -8.58 0.46
CA VAL A 264 0.14 -9.04 -0.34
C VAL A 264 -0.13 -10.39 -0.98
N ALA A 265 -0.76 -11.34 -0.27
CA ALA A 265 -1.08 -12.64 -0.84
C ALA A 265 -2.08 -12.55 -2.00
N VAL A 266 -3.14 -11.74 -1.87
CA VAL A 266 -4.12 -11.51 -2.94
C VAL A 266 -3.46 -10.89 -4.17
N VAL A 267 -2.70 -9.82 -3.98
CA VAL A 267 -1.98 -9.13 -5.05
C VAL A 267 -1.01 -10.08 -5.77
N ARG A 268 -0.16 -10.79 -5.02
CA ARG A 268 0.83 -11.70 -5.59
C ARG A 268 0.19 -12.85 -6.38
N ARG A 269 -0.91 -13.44 -5.87
CA ARG A 269 -1.67 -14.46 -6.62
C ARG A 269 -2.12 -13.95 -7.97
N PHE A 270 -2.70 -12.74 -7.99
CA PHE A 270 -3.20 -12.16 -9.21
C PHE A 270 -2.08 -11.86 -10.21
N LEU A 271 -0.93 -11.39 -9.73
CA LEU A 271 0.26 -11.14 -10.54
C LEU A 271 0.96 -12.43 -11.02
N GLY A 272 0.52 -13.62 -10.58
CA GLY A 272 1.20 -14.88 -10.89
C GLY A 272 2.54 -15.03 -10.18
N LEU A 273 2.76 -14.30 -9.09
CA LEU A 273 3.99 -14.33 -8.30
C LEU A 273 3.92 -15.39 -7.18
N PRO A 274 5.06 -15.95 -6.74
CA PRO A 274 5.09 -16.94 -5.67
C PRO A 274 4.46 -16.40 -4.39
N VAL A 275 3.44 -17.06 -3.83
CA VAL A 275 2.90 -16.65 -2.53
C VAL A 275 3.67 -17.38 -1.45
N ALA A 276 4.08 -16.71 -0.38
CA ALA A 276 4.61 -17.40 0.79
C ALA A 276 3.59 -18.48 1.22
N ARG A 277 3.99 -19.76 1.16
CA ARG A 277 3.13 -20.89 1.52
C ARG A 277 2.61 -20.65 2.94
N ARG A 278 1.31 -20.36 3.07
CA ARG A 278 0.60 -20.58 4.33
C ARG A 278 0.66 -22.08 4.61
N GLY A 279 0.81 -22.49 5.86
CA GLY A 279 0.63 -23.89 6.20
C GLY A 279 -0.79 -24.35 5.86
N ALA A 280 -1.06 -25.66 5.88
CA ALA A 280 -2.39 -26.22 5.63
C ALA A 280 -3.49 -25.63 6.54
N ASP A 281 -3.09 -24.96 7.63
CA ASP A 281 -3.94 -24.28 8.61
C ASP A 281 -4.16 -22.78 8.37
N GLY A 282 -3.64 -22.24 7.26
CA GLY A 282 -3.82 -20.82 6.92
C GLY A 282 -2.99 -19.85 7.76
N LEU A 283 -2.15 -20.31 8.69
CA LEU A 283 -1.27 -19.44 9.48
C LEU A 283 0.01 -19.09 8.71
N THR A 284 0.49 -17.86 8.90
CA THR A 284 1.86 -17.49 8.50
C THR A 284 2.88 -18.20 9.40
N ARG A 285 4.14 -18.30 8.97
CA ARG A 285 5.23 -18.82 9.82
C ARG A 285 5.27 -18.12 11.18
N ARG A 286 5.16 -16.80 11.19
CA ARG A 286 5.18 -16.01 12.43
C ARG A 286 3.97 -16.27 13.32
N GLN A 287 2.78 -16.42 12.73
CA GLN A 287 1.59 -16.81 13.47
C GLN A 287 1.70 -18.22 14.04
N ARG A 288 2.38 -19.13 13.35
CA ARG A 288 2.67 -20.47 13.84
C ARG A 288 3.63 -20.45 15.03
N GLU A 289 4.69 -19.64 14.98
CA GLU A 289 5.60 -19.41 16.12
C GLU A 289 4.86 -18.84 17.34
N VAL A 290 3.96 -17.86 17.12
CA VAL A 290 3.11 -17.33 18.20
C VAL A 290 2.15 -18.39 18.73
N ALA A 291 1.49 -19.16 17.86
CA ALA A 291 0.59 -20.24 18.27
C ALA A 291 1.32 -21.34 19.08
N GLU A 292 2.57 -21.64 18.72
CA GLU A 292 3.45 -22.54 19.47
C GLU A 292 3.72 -21.99 20.87
N LEU A 293 4.13 -20.73 21.00
CA LEU A 293 4.38 -20.12 22.30
C LEU A 293 3.11 -20.01 23.15
N VAL A 294 1.96 -19.74 22.53
CA VAL A 294 0.64 -19.81 23.19
C VAL A 294 0.37 -21.22 23.71
N SER A 295 0.68 -22.27 22.93
CA SER A 295 0.50 -23.67 23.35
C SER A 295 1.39 -24.06 24.53
N ARG A 296 2.53 -23.39 24.70
CA ARG A 296 3.46 -23.55 25.83
C ARG A 296 3.05 -22.75 27.07
N GLY A 297 1.92 -22.04 27.03
CA GLY A 297 1.41 -21.24 28.15
C GLY A 297 2.07 -19.87 28.32
N CYS A 298 2.93 -19.44 27.38
CA CYS A 298 3.55 -18.12 27.45
C CYS A 298 2.47 -17.03 27.42
N THR A 299 2.65 -15.96 28.18
CA THR A 299 1.87 -14.70 28.17
C THR A 299 2.23 -13.84 26.96
N ASN A 300 1.47 -12.77 26.68
CA ASN A 300 1.81 -11.84 25.59
C ASN A 300 3.19 -11.19 25.80
N ARG A 301 3.52 -10.83 27.04
CA ARG A 301 4.84 -10.30 27.42
C ARG A 301 5.98 -11.29 27.15
N GLU A 302 5.78 -12.56 27.47
CA GLU A 302 6.79 -13.60 27.23
C GLU A 302 6.92 -13.91 25.74
N ILE A 303 5.81 -13.93 24.99
CA ILE A 303 5.83 -14.06 23.53
C ILE A 303 6.62 -12.90 22.94
N ALA A 304 6.34 -11.67 23.36
CA ALA A 304 7.06 -10.47 22.95
C ALA A 304 8.57 -10.60 23.18
N ALA A 305 8.98 -11.05 24.37
CA ALA A 305 10.39 -11.29 24.71
C ALA A 305 11.04 -12.37 23.82
N HIS A 306 10.38 -13.52 23.62
CA HIS A 306 10.90 -14.61 22.76
C HIS A 306 11.07 -14.17 21.31
N LEU A 307 10.18 -13.29 20.85
CA LEU A 307 10.06 -12.92 19.45
C LEU A 307 10.77 -11.61 19.10
N GLY A 308 11.27 -10.87 20.10
CA GLY A 308 11.89 -9.57 19.91
C GLY A 308 10.92 -8.50 19.39
N ILE A 309 9.66 -8.55 19.86
CA ILE A 309 8.60 -7.60 19.49
C ILE A 309 8.00 -6.98 20.76
N ASP A 310 7.16 -5.95 20.63
CA ASP A 310 6.43 -5.39 21.77
C ASP A 310 5.21 -6.24 22.18
N GLU A 311 4.76 -6.07 23.42
CA GLU A 311 3.64 -6.84 24.00
C GLU A 311 2.32 -6.65 23.26
N ARG A 312 2.04 -5.45 22.74
CA ARG A 312 0.82 -5.15 21.98
C ARG A 312 0.85 -5.82 20.61
N SER A 313 2.01 -5.90 19.96
CA SER A 313 2.22 -6.69 18.75
C SER A 313 1.99 -8.18 18.99
N ALA A 314 2.45 -8.72 20.12
CA ALA A 314 2.17 -10.11 20.51
C ALA A 314 0.68 -10.35 20.72
N GLU A 315 -0.01 -9.46 21.41
CA GLU A 315 -1.47 -9.49 21.59
C GLU A 315 -2.21 -9.49 20.24
N GLY A 316 -1.86 -8.56 19.34
CA GLY A 316 -2.47 -8.48 18.01
C GLY A 316 -2.22 -9.72 17.15
N HIS A 317 -1.08 -10.40 17.33
CA HIS A 317 -0.85 -11.70 16.68
C HIS A 317 -1.78 -12.78 17.22
N VAL A 318 -1.95 -12.88 18.53
CA VAL A 318 -2.86 -13.84 19.17
C VAL A 318 -4.30 -13.61 18.71
N GLU A 319 -4.74 -12.35 18.66
CA GLU A 319 -6.08 -12.00 18.19
C GLU A 319 -6.29 -12.37 16.71
N ARG A 320 -5.33 -12.08 15.83
CA ARG A 320 -5.43 -12.47 14.41
C ARG A 320 -5.44 -13.97 14.21
N ILE A 321 -4.68 -14.73 15.00
CA ILE A 321 -4.73 -16.20 14.96
C ILE A 321 -6.12 -16.66 15.37
N ARG A 322 -6.67 -16.09 16.46
CA ARG A 322 -8.01 -16.41 16.96
C ARG A 322 -9.08 -16.17 15.88
N LEU A 323 -9.11 -14.96 15.30
CA LEU A 323 -10.06 -14.59 14.26
C LEU A 323 -9.91 -15.50 13.02
N ARG A 324 -8.67 -15.80 12.62
CA ARG A 324 -8.38 -16.61 11.43
C ARG A 324 -8.78 -18.07 11.59
N LEU A 325 -8.59 -18.65 12.77
CA LEU A 325 -8.97 -20.04 13.06
C LEU A 325 -10.43 -20.17 13.52
N GLY A 326 -11.19 -19.07 13.60
CA GLY A 326 -12.58 -19.08 14.07
C GLY A 326 -12.69 -19.39 15.57
N PHE A 327 -11.64 -19.14 16.34
CA PHE A 327 -11.62 -19.39 17.78
C PHE A 327 -12.22 -18.22 18.55
N ARG A 328 -12.64 -18.49 19.78
CA ARG A 328 -13.22 -17.53 20.72
C ARG A 328 -12.29 -17.25 21.89
N SER A 329 -11.33 -18.15 22.18
CA SER A 329 -10.37 -17.98 23.27
C SER A 329 -8.93 -18.30 22.88
N ARG A 330 -7.98 -17.76 23.66
CA ARG A 330 -6.55 -18.11 23.59
C ARG A 330 -6.32 -19.61 23.83
N ALA A 331 -7.07 -20.20 24.77
CA ALA A 331 -6.97 -21.62 25.10
C ALA A 331 -7.27 -22.53 23.89
N GLN A 332 -8.17 -22.12 22.99
CA GLN A 332 -8.44 -22.87 21.76
C GLN A 332 -7.25 -22.87 20.80
N ILE A 333 -6.46 -21.78 20.75
CA ILE A 333 -5.20 -21.74 19.97
C ILE A 333 -4.22 -22.77 20.52
N ALA A 334 -4.05 -22.82 21.85
CA ALA A 334 -3.16 -23.77 22.52
C ALA A 334 -3.57 -25.23 22.26
N ALA A 335 -4.84 -25.55 22.46
CA ALA A 335 -5.37 -26.90 22.25
C ALA A 335 -5.25 -27.34 20.78
N TRP A 336 -5.57 -26.44 19.85
CA TRP A 336 -5.45 -26.70 18.41
C TRP A 336 -4.01 -26.98 17.97
N TYR A 337 -3.04 -26.23 18.48
CA TYR A 337 -1.63 -26.43 18.13
C TYR A 337 -1.08 -27.73 18.73
N GLY A 338 -1.44 -28.03 20.00
CA GLY A 338 -1.06 -29.27 20.68
C GLY A 338 -1.55 -30.51 19.93
N ALA A 339 -2.83 -30.55 19.56
CA ALA A 339 -3.42 -31.67 18.82
C ALA A 339 -2.78 -31.94 17.44
N ARG A 340 -2.05 -30.98 16.87
CA ARG A 340 -1.33 -31.14 15.60
C ARG A 340 0.10 -31.65 15.77
N ARG A 341 0.74 -31.40 16.91
CA ARG A 341 2.06 -31.98 17.23
C ARG A 341 2.00 -33.48 17.47
N ASP A 342 0.85 -33.99 17.90
CA ASP A 342 0.65 -35.42 18.13
C ASP A 342 0.35 -36.19 16.83
N LEU A 343 0.18 -35.48 15.69
CA LEU A 343 -0.14 -36.03 14.37
C LEU A 343 1.04 -36.00 13.38
N ASP A 344 2.14 -35.32 13.72
CA ASP A 344 3.40 -35.23 12.94
C ASP A 344 4.51 -36.04 13.64
#